data_AF-A0AAE3UIW7-F1
#
_entry.id   AF-A0AAE3UIW7-F1
#
_cell.length_a   1.000
_cell.length_b   1.000
_cell.length_c   1.000
_cell.angle_alpha   90.00
_cell.angle_beta   90.00
_cell.angle_gamma   90.00
#
_symmetry.space_group_name_H-M   'P 1'
#
loop_
_entity.id
_entity.type
_entity.pdbx_description
1 polymer ?
#
loop_
_entity_poly.entity_id
_entity_poly.type
_entity_poly.pdbx_seq_one_letter_code
_entity_poly.pdbx_strand_id
1 'polypeptide(L)'
;MNTRMRSHWAKGITSIRVVEKLPRNSPAAVNKRTGEMLVMRSYWESLNDDQKKFIREHENAHLTAQTKNELLADEIAFSEYVKGGNSLKNAVNVLADTLQPNSNPEHYKRLYNQTVRALAHDKKISLTEAEKLLKQKATTMNTGIMNNTLLANGRLYRQYQPNRVYNASHNFEQEHEMFLGGLGRALGNIGKSVAGVATFGLTNKVIKTADDKDREKAAKETAVQQTAAAELAQQTSLVQQQQKDALAAQQLAVKEAELKAASDKEKKKLYWIMGGGGAALLIVIIILFMTKK
;
A
#
# COMPACT_ATOMS: atom_id res chain seq x y z
N MET A 1 37.63 -0.17 -39.27
CA MET A 1 36.26 0.34 -39.06
C MET A 1 35.39 -0.79 -38.54
N ASN A 2 35.05 -0.77 -37.24
CA ASN A 2 34.25 -1.81 -36.61
C ASN A 2 32.77 -1.44 -36.80
N THR A 3 32.13 -1.97 -37.84
CA THR A 3 30.67 -1.91 -38.04
C THR A 3 30.03 -2.64 -36.87
N ARG A 4 29.73 -1.90 -35.80
CA ARG A 4 28.95 -2.37 -34.65
C ARG A 4 27.71 -3.07 -35.20
N MET A 5 27.68 -4.39 -35.09
CA MET A 5 26.47 -5.17 -35.26
C MET A 5 25.43 -4.57 -34.32
N ARG A 6 24.54 -3.75 -34.86
CA ARG A 6 23.32 -3.34 -34.14
C ARG A 6 22.60 -4.63 -33.85
N SER A 7 22.67 -5.10 -32.60
CA SER A 7 21.99 -6.31 -32.17
C SER A 7 20.52 -6.13 -32.54
N HIS A 8 20.05 -6.92 -33.49
CA HIS A 8 18.66 -6.90 -33.90
C HIS A 8 17.86 -7.51 -32.73
N TRP A 9 17.34 -6.65 -31.87
CA TRP A 9 16.38 -7.04 -30.85
C TRP A 9 15.04 -7.32 -31.52
N ALA A 10 14.32 -8.32 -31.04
CA ALA A 10 12.98 -8.59 -31.53
C ALA A 10 12.05 -7.41 -31.17
N LYS A 11 11.14 -7.06 -32.08
CA LYS A 11 10.16 -5.97 -31.89
C LYS A 11 8.90 -6.42 -31.15
N GLY A 12 8.76 -7.71 -30.90
CA GLY A 12 7.60 -8.32 -30.26
C GLY A 12 7.80 -9.83 -30.08
N ILE A 13 6.88 -10.47 -29.35
CA ILE A 13 6.89 -11.94 -29.21
C ILE A 13 6.69 -12.58 -30.59
N THR A 14 7.64 -13.44 -30.99
CA THR A 14 7.63 -14.13 -32.30
C THR A 14 7.11 -15.55 -32.21
N SER A 15 7.30 -16.19 -31.05
CA SER A 15 6.89 -17.56 -30.77
C SER A 15 6.72 -17.78 -29.28
N ILE A 16 5.87 -18.72 -28.90
CA ILE A 16 5.68 -19.16 -27.52
C ILE A 16 6.02 -20.64 -27.45
N ARG A 17 6.99 -21.00 -26.61
CA ARG A 17 7.40 -22.39 -26.36
C ARG A 17 7.06 -22.79 -24.94
N VAL A 18 6.22 -23.81 -24.82
CA VAL A 18 5.89 -24.42 -23.54
C VAL A 18 7.01 -25.39 -23.15
N VAL A 19 7.55 -25.26 -21.94
CA VAL A 19 8.64 -26.10 -21.42
C VAL A 19 8.28 -26.64 -20.04
N GLU A 20 8.86 -27.78 -19.63
CA GLU A 20 8.56 -28.39 -18.33
C GLU A 20 9.01 -27.54 -17.15
N LYS A 21 10.17 -26.88 -17.26
CA LYS A 21 10.75 -26.08 -16.18
C LYS A 21 11.57 -24.92 -16.73
N LEU A 22 11.51 -23.78 -16.02
CA LEU A 22 12.35 -22.62 -16.26
C LEU A 22 13.47 -22.50 -15.21
N PRO A 23 14.66 -21.99 -15.58
CA PRO A 23 15.84 -21.99 -14.71
C PRO A 23 15.79 -21.01 -13.52
N ARG A 24 14.74 -20.18 -13.39
CA ARG A 24 14.67 -19.09 -12.38
C ARG A 24 13.40 -19.10 -11.51
N ASN A 25 12.68 -20.22 -11.43
CA ASN A 25 11.37 -20.30 -10.76
C ASN A 25 10.35 -19.23 -11.23
N SER A 26 10.60 -18.60 -12.38
CA SER A 26 9.65 -17.70 -13.03
C SER A 26 8.65 -18.53 -13.84
N PRO A 27 7.36 -18.19 -13.86
CA PRO A 27 6.38 -18.86 -14.70
C PRO A 27 6.59 -18.65 -16.20
N ALA A 28 7.21 -17.52 -16.58
CA ALA A 28 7.48 -17.14 -17.96
C ALA A 28 8.82 -16.41 -18.08
N ALA A 29 9.40 -16.40 -19.28
CA ALA A 29 10.56 -15.60 -19.62
C ALA A 29 10.64 -15.35 -21.13
N VAL A 30 11.07 -14.16 -21.54
CA VAL A 30 11.32 -13.83 -22.96
C VAL A 30 12.80 -13.76 -23.33
N ASN A 31 13.18 -14.40 -24.44
CA ASN A 31 14.45 -14.16 -25.10
C ASN A 31 14.37 -12.86 -25.91
N LYS A 32 14.96 -11.80 -25.37
CA LYS A 32 14.87 -10.46 -25.96
C LYS A 32 15.45 -10.36 -27.39
N ARG A 33 16.41 -11.22 -27.74
CA ARG A 33 17.04 -11.20 -29.07
C ARG A 33 16.14 -11.86 -30.12
N THR A 34 15.49 -12.96 -29.79
CA THR A 34 14.70 -13.75 -30.76
C THR A 34 13.19 -13.46 -30.70
N GLY A 35 12.71 -12.90 -29.59
CA GLY A 35 11.29 -12.75 -29.31
C GLY A 35 10.61 -14.06 -28.90
N GLU A 36 11.38 -15.13 -28.66
CA GLU A 36 10.85 -16.40 -28.16
C GLU A 36 10.47 -16.26 -26.68
N MET A 37 9.19 -16.43 -26.37
CA MET A 37 8.67 -16.51 -25.02
C MET A 37 8.66 -17.97 -24.57
N LEU A 38 9.26 -18.25 -23.42
CA LEU A 38 9.23 -19.55 -22.76
C LEU A 38 8.23 -19.50 -21.61
N VAL A 39 7.35 -20.50 -21.51
CA VAL A 39 6.35 -20.60 -20.43
C VAL A 39 6.40 -21.98 -19.80
N MET A 40 6.27 -22.05 -18.48
CA MET A 40 6.23 -23.32 -17.76
C MET A 40 4.89 -24.03 -18.01
N ARG A 41 4.92 -25.31 -18.43
CA ARG A 41 3.73 -26.09 -18.80
C ARG A 41 2.63 -26.06 -17.74
N SER A 42 2.97 -26.50 -16.53
CA SER A 42 2.00 -26.64 -15.43
C SER A 42 1.30 -25.32 -15.10
N TYR A 43 2.03 -24.21 -15.17
CA TYR A 43 1.45 -22.88 -14.99
C TYR A 43 0.61 -22.47 -16.20
N TRP A 44 1.16 -22.57 -17.42
CA TRP A 44 0.48 -22.13 -18.64
C TRP A 44 -0.84 -22.85 -18.91
N GLU A 45 -0.90 -24.16 -18.67
CA GLU A 45 -2.11 -24.97 -18.87
C GLU A 45 -3.21 -24.66 -17.84
N SER A 46 -2.85 -24.16 -16.65
CA SER A 46 -3.81 -23.78 -15.61
C SER A 46 -4.49 -22.43 -15.83
N LEU A 47 -4.01 -21.65 -16.80
CA LEU A 47 -4.50 -20.30 -17.08
C LEU A 47 -5.58 -20.31 -18.16
N ASN A 48 -6.58 -19.44 -17.99
CA ASN A 48 -7.52 -19.13 -19.05
C ASN A 48 -6.89 -18.19 -20.11
N ASP A 49 -7.58 -17.99 -21.23
CA ASP A 49 -7.04 -17.22 -22.36
C ASP A 49 -6.79 -15.73 -22.03
N ASP A 50 -7.61 -15.14 -21.17
CA ASP A 50 -7.42 -13.76 -20.68
C ASP A 50 -6.15 -13.63 -19.85
N GLN A 51 -5.92 -14.58 -18.93
CA GLN A 51 -4.73 -14.60 -18.10
C GLN A 51 -3.47 -14.82 -18.95
N LYS A 52 -3.51 -15.77 -19.90
CA LYS A 52 -2.43 -15.99 -20.87
C LYS A 52 -2.13 -14.74 -21.69
N LYS A 53 -3.18 -14.00 -22.10
CA LYS A 53 -3.04 -12.74 -22.83
C LYS A 53 -2.31 -11.70 -21.99
N PHE A 54 -2.69 -11.50 -20.73
CA PHE A 54 -2.00 -10.54 -19.85
C PHE A 54 -0.52 -10.89 -19.66
N ILE A 55 -0.19 -12.16 -19.41
CA ILE A 55 1.20 -12.62 -19.25
C ILE A 55 2.00 -12.41 -20.55
N ARG A 56 1.38 -12.65 -21.71
CA ARG A 56 2.03 -12.34 -23.00
C ARG A 56 2.32 -10.85 -23.13
N GLU A 57 1.40 -9.97 -22.75
CA GLU A 57 1.65 -8.52 -22.77
C GLU A 57 2.76 -8.12 -21.78
N HIS A 58 2.84 -8.76 -20.61
CA HIS A 58 3.93 -8.56 -19.64
C HIS A 58 5.30 -8.91 -20.20
N GLU A 59 5.44 -10.10 -20.77
CA GLU A 59 6.69 -10.53 -21.40
C GLU A 59 7.02 -9.66 -22.64
N ASN A 60 6.01 -9.27 -23.41
CA ASN A 60 6.18 -8.35 -24.55
C ASN A 60 6.67 -6.97 -24.10
N ALA A 61 6.21 -6.46 -22.96
CA ALA A 61 6.68 -5.20 -22.39
C ALA A 61 8.16 -5.25 -21.99
N HIS A 62 8.63 -6.36 -21.39
CA HIS A 62 10.05 -6.56 -21.11
C HIS A 62 10.92 -6.53 -22.38
N LEU A 63 10.38 -7.05 -23.48
CA LEU A 63 11.02 -7.08 -24.78
C LEU A 63 11.03 -5.70 -25.44
N THR A 64 9.87 -5.06 -25.62
CA THR A 64 9.76 -3.79 -26.36
C THR A 64 10.43 -2.63 -25.64
N ALA A 65 10.27 -2.54 -24.32
CA ALA A 65 10.92 -1.50 -23.51
C ALA A 65 12.37 -1.85 -23.11
N GLN A 66 12.88 -3.02 -23.51
CA GLN A 66 14.22 -3.51 -23.15
C GLN A 66 14.51 -3.45 -21.64
N THR A 67 13.47 -3.56 -20.80
CA THR A 67 13.55 -3.32 -19.36
C THR A 67 13.60 -4.62 -18.54
N LYS A 68 14.26 -4.59 -17.39
CA LYS A 68 14.14 -5.61 -16.33
C LYS A 68 13.27 -5.13 -15.16
N ASN A 69 12.75 -3.91 -15.24
CA ASN A 69 11.91 -3.34 -14.20
C ASN A 69 10.50 -3.90 -14.34
N GLU A 70 10.15 -4.81 -13.43
CA GLU A 70 8.82 -5.45 -13.36
C GLU A 70 7.68 -4.42 -13.30
N LEU A 71 7.85 -3.31 -12.56
CA LEU A 71 6.81 -2.28 -12.45
C LEU A 71 6.52 -1.56 -13.76
N LEU A 72 7.56 -1.31 -14.57
CA LEU A 72 7.42 -0.71 -15.89
C LEU A 72 6.81 -1.71 -16.88
N ALA A 73 7.20 -2.99 -16.79
CA ALA A 73 6.60 -4.03 -17.60
C ALA A 73 5.10 -4.19 -17.28
N ASP A 74 4.72 -4.26 -15.99
CA ASP A 74 3.33 -4.30 -15.54
C ASP A 74 2.52 -3.10 -16.07
N GLU A 75 3.12 -1.90 -16.11
CA GLU A 75 2.47 -0.68 -16.58
C GLU A 75 2.13 -0.73 -18.07
N ILE A 76 3.11 -1.08 -18.89
CA ILE A 76 2.97 -1.18 -20.34
C ILE A 76 2.00 -2.32 -20.67
N ALA A 77 2.14 -3.47 -20.01
CA ALA A 77 1.26 -4.61 -20.20
C ALA A 77 -0.19 -4.26 -19.86
N PHE A 78 -0.42 -3.57 -18.74
CA PHE A 78 -1.75 -3.08 -18.39
C PHE A 78 -2.32 -2.14 -19.45
N SER A 79 -1.53 -1.16 -19.92
CA SER A 79 -1.97 -0.21 -20.94
C SER A 79 -2.42 -0.92 -22.23
N GLU A 80 -1.58 -1.81 -22.78
CA GLU A 80 -1.91 -2.55 -24.01
C GLU A 80 -3.07 -3.53 -23.79
N TYR A 81 -3.13 -4.20 -22.63
CA TYR A 81 -4.23 -5.09 -22.28
C TYR A 81 -5.58 -4.34 -22.22
N VAL A 82 -5.63 -3.17 -21.61
CA VAL A 82 -6.87 -2.39 -21.50
C VAL A 82 -7.26 -1.74 -22.82
N LYS A 83 -6.29 -1.24 -23.59
CA LYS A 83 -6.51 -0.74 -24.96
C LYS A 83 -7.15 -1.80 -25.86
N GLY A 84 -6.83 -3.07 -25.65
CA GLY A 84 -7.46 -4.20 -26.32
C GLY A 84 -8.87 -4.55 -25.82
N GLY A 85 -9.51 -3.72 -25.00
CA GLY A 85 -10.87 -3.90 -24.50
C GLY A 85 -11.03 -4.95 -23.40
N ASN A 86 -9.94 -5.38 -22.75
CA ASN A 86 -9.98 -6.47 -21.77
C ASN A 86 -10.30 -5.97 -20.36
N SER A 87 -10.76 -6.87 -19.49
CA SER A 87 -11.25 -6.53 -18.14
C SER A 87 -10.15 -6.03 -17.19
N LEU A 88 -10.36 -4.85 -16.60
CA LEU A 88 -9.48 -4.26 -15.58
C LEU A 88 -9.30 -5.19 -14.37
N LYS A 89 -10.39 -5.85 -13.97
CA LYS A 89 -10.39 -6.78 -12.85
C LYS A 89 -9.52 -8.01 -13.16
N ASN A 90 -9.57 -8.52 -14.39
CA ASN A 90 -8.75 -9.67 -14.78
C ASN A 90 -7.26 -9.31 -14.77
N ALA A 91 -6.89 -8.09 -15.19
CA ALA A 91 -5.50 -7.62 -15.11
C ALA A 91 -4.95 -7.61 -13.66
N VAL A 92 -5.76 -7.18 -12.69
CA VAL A 92 -5.37 -7.21 -11.27
C VAL A 92 -5.29 -8.65 -10.75
N ASN A 93 -6.28 -9.49 -11.08
CA ASN A 93 -6.35 -10.87 -10.60
C ASN A 93 -5.19 -11.73 -11.10
N VAL A 94 -4.75 -11.56 -12.35
CA VAL A 94 -3.57 -12.29 -12.89
C VAL A 94 -2.33 -12.07 -12.01
N LEU A 95 -2.06 -10.82 -11.61
CA LEU A 95 -0.96 -10.53 -10.70
C LEU A 95 -1.24 -11.08 -9.30
N ALA A 96 -2.47 -10.96 -8.78
CA ALA A 96 -2.82 -11.47 -7.47
C ALA A 96 -2.63 -13.00 -7.35
N ASP A 97 -2.95 -13.75 -8.40
CA ASP A 97 -2.82 -15.21 -8.44
C ASP A 97 -1.36 -15.68 -8.57
N THR A 98 -0.52 -14.84 -9.19
CA THR A 98 0.88 -15.20 -9.51
C THR A 98 1.86 -14.71 -8.43
N LEU A 99 1.55 -13.59 -7.80
CA LEU A 99 2.42 -12.93 -6.83
C LEU A 99 2.12 -13.41 -5.40
N GLN A 100 3.14 -13.33 -4.55
CA GLN A 100 3.07 -13.68 -3.12
C GLN A 100 3.23 -12.41 -2.26
N PRO A 101 2.22 -11.53 -2.19
CA PRO A 101 2.34 -10.22 -1.55
C PRO A 101 2.66 -10.29 -0.05
N ASN A 102 2.26 -11.36 0.64
CA ASN A 102 2.52 -11.52 2.08
C ASN A 102 3.96 -11.93 2.41
N SER A 103 4.72 -12.43 1.42
CA SER A 103 6.07 -12.96 1.62
C SER A 103 7.14 -12.15 0.89
N ASN A 104 6.75 -11.30 -0.07
CA ASN A 104 7.67 -10.47 -0.83
C ASN A 104 7.13 -9.02 -0.94
N PRO A 105 7.81 -8.03 -0.34
CA PRO A 105 7.42 -6.62 -0.43
C PRO A 105 7.33 -6.07 -1.86
N GLU A 106 8.15 -6.58 -2.79
CA GLU A 106 8.09 -6.19 -4.20
C GLU A 106 6.80 -6.68 -4.86
N HIS A 107 6.38 -7.90 -4.54
CA HIS A 107 5.11 -8.47 -5.01
C HIS A 107 3.91 -7.65 -4.52
N TYR A 108 3.94 -7.23 -3.25
CA TYR A 108 2.93 -6.32 -2.71
C TYR A 108 2.90 -4.99 -3.48
N LYS A 109 4.06 -4.38 -3.71
CA LYS A 109 4.16 -3.10 -4.44
C LYS A 109 3.61 -3.20 -5.87
N ARG A 110 3.93 -4.28 -6.59
CA ARG A 110 3.40 -4.55 -7.94
C ARG A 110 1.87 -4.65 -7.93
N LEU A 111 1.32 -5.47 -7.03
CA LEU A 111 -0.13 -5.66 -6.91
C LEU A 111 -0.85 -4.36 -6.51
N TYR A 112 -0.29 -3.61 -5.57
CA TYR A 112 -0.81 -2.30 -5.15
C TYR A 112 -0.87 -1.33 -6.34
N ASN A 113 0.25 -1.15 -7.06
CA ASN A 113 0.32 -0.26 -8.21
C ASN A 113 -0.65 -0.67 -9.32
N GLN A 114 -0.80 -1.98 -9.56
CA GLN A 114 -1.76 -2.49 -10.53
C GLN A 114 -3.21 -2.18 -10.15
N THR A 115 -3.54 -2.26 -8.85
CA THR A 115 -4.85 -1.90 -8.33
C THR A 115 -5.13 -0.40 -8.49
N VAL A 116 -4.13 0.45 -8.23
CA VAL A 116 -4.20 1.91 -8.44
C VAL A 116 -4.44 2.23 -9.92
N ARG A 117 -3.71 1.59 -10.84
CA ARG A 117 -3.90 1.77 -12.29
C ARG A 117 -5.31 1.37 -12.75
N ALA A 118 -5.80 0.22 -12.29
CA ALA A 118 -7.16 -0.23 -12.58
C ALA A 118 -8.21 0.77 -12.08
N LEU A 119 -8.08 1.27 -10.85
CA LEU A 119 -9.00 2.24 -10.28
C LEU A 119 -8.95 3.60 -11.00
N ALA A 120 -7.75 4.07 -11.35
CA ALA A 120 -7.56 5.31 -12.09
C ALA A 120 -8.22 5.24 -13.48
N HIS A 121 -8.03 4.12 -14.19
CA HIS A 121 -8.64 3.87 -15.49
C HIS A 121 -10.17 3.78 -15.41
N ASP A 122 -10.71 3.01 -14.45
CA ASP A 122 -12.15 2.83 -14.25
C ASP A 122 -12.87 4.16 -13.98
N LYS A 123 -12.30 4.96 -13.08
CA LYS A 123 -12.89 6.24 -12.64
C LYS A 123 -12.50 7.44 -13.50
N LYS A 124 -11.59 7.27 -14.47
CA LYS A 124 -11.01 8.35 -15.28
C LYS A 124 -10.41 9.48 -14.41
N ILE A 125 -9.69 9.09 -13.37
CA ILE A 125 -9.03 10.00 -12.42
C ILE A 125 -7.51 9.86 -12.50
N SER A 126 -6.78 10.81 -11.91
CA SER A 126 -5.33 10.70 -11.80
C SER A 126 -4.91 9.53 -10.89
N LEU A 127 -3.68 9.02 -11.09
CA LEU A 127 -3.12 7.98 -10.21
C LEU A 127 -3.07 8.45 -8.75
N THR A 128 -2.69 9.71 -8.49
CA THR A 128 -2.65 10.30 -7.16
C THR A 128 -4.02 10.30 -6.48
N GLU A 129 -5.09 10.58 -7.22
CA GLU A 129 -6.46 10.50 -6.69
C GLU A 129 -6.89 9.06 -6.44
N ALA A 130 -6.54 8.13 -7.33
CA ALA A 130 -6.81 6.72 -7.15
C ALA A 130 -6.11 6.16 -5.90
N GLU A 131 -4.85 6.53 -5.65
CA GLU A 131 -4.13 6.17 -4.43
C GLU A 131 -4.80 6.72 -3.17
N LYS A 132 -5.22 7.99 -3.18
CA LYS A 132 -5.94 8.60 -2.05
C LYS A 132 -7.24 7.85 -1.77
N LEU A 133 -8.01 7.54 -2.80
CA LEU A 133 -9.26 6.78 -2.67
C LEU A 133 -9.01 5.36 -2.14
N LEU A 134 -7.96 4.69 -2.60
CA LEU A 134 -7.62 3.34 -2.13
C LEU A 134 -7.23 3.36 -0.65
N LYS A 135 -6.39 4.33 -0.24
CA LYS A 135 -6.02 4.54 1.16
C LYS A 135 -7.22 4.87 2.05
N GLN A 136 -8.10 5.78 1.59
CA GLN A 136 -9.34 6.11 2.30
C GLN A 136 -10.22 4.87 2.50
N LYS A 137 -10.43 4.08 1.43
CA LYS A 137 -11.19 2.83 1.52
C LYS A 137 -10.55 1.83 2.48
N ALA A 138 -9.22 1.69 2.46
CA ALA A 138 -8.51 0.84 3.41
C ALA A 138 -8.72 1.31 4.86
N THR A 139 -8.64 2.62 5.12
CA THR A 139 -8.90 3.17 6.47
C THR A 139 -10.35 2.98 6.91
N THR A 140 -11.33 3.20 6.03
CA THR A 140 -12.76 3.00 6.34
C THR A 140 -13.09 1.54 6.57
N MET A 141 -12.46 0.63 5.82
CA MET A 141 -12.57 -0.81 6.07
C MET A 141 -11.92 -1.18 7.41
N ASN A 142 -10.79 -0.59 7.79
CA ASN A 142 -10.14 -0.88 9.07
C ASN A 142 -10.90 -0.31 10.28
N THR A 143 -11.61 0.82 10.12
CA THR A 143 -12.44 1.40 11.18
C THR A 143 -13.84 0.79 11.26
N GLY A 144 -14.37 0.23 10.18
CA GLY A 144 -15.63 -0.54 10.17
C GLY A 144 -15.45 -2.04 10.48
N ILE A 145 -14.22 -2.55 10.43
CA ILE A 145 -13.90 -3.97 10.52
C ILE A 145 -12.65 -4.17 11.39
N MET A 146 -12.78 -3.96 12.69
CA MET A 146 -11.90 -4.61 13.67
C MET A 146 -12.21 -6.12 13.77
N ASN A 147 -12.44 -6.85 12.67
CA ASN A 147 -12.63 -8.32 12.79
C ASN A 147 -12.32 -9.26 11.61
N ASN A 148 -12.18 -8.93 10.31
CA ASN A 148 -11.80 -9.99 9.35
C ASN A 148 -11.44 -9.69 7.87
N THR A 149 -11.39 -8.46 7.35
CA THR A 149 -11.58 -8.28 5.88
C THR A 149 -10.44 -7.59 5.12
N LEU A 150 -9.20 -7.85 5.50
CA LEU A 150 -8.03 -7.56 4.63
C LEU A 150 -7.19 -8.78 4.25
N LEU A 151 -7.45 -9.95 4.85
CA LEU A 151 -6.99 -11.25 4.34
C LEU A 151 -8.02 -11.92 3.39
N ALA A 152 -9.21 -11.34 3.23
CA ALA A 152 -10.32 -11.93 2.45
C ALA A 152 -10.47 -11.42 1.00
N ASN A 153 -9.72 -10.39 0.58
CA ASN A 153 -9.96 -9.74 -0.72
C ASN A 153 -9.16 -10.29 -1.91
N GLY A 154 -8.48 -11.42 -1.73
CA GLY A 154 -8.16 -12.35 -2.82
C GLY A 154 -9.27 -13.38 -3.11
N ARG A 155 -10.38 -13.37 -2.34
CA ARG A 155 -11.46 -14.38 -2.46
C ARG A 155 -12.89 -13.83 -2.66
N LEU A 156 -13.12 -12.52 -2.59
CA LEU A 156 -14.47 -11.93 -2.77
C LEU A 156 -14.96 -11.81 -4.22
N TYR A 157 -14.50 -12.68 -5.12
CA TYR A 157 -15.13 -12.91 -6.42
C TYR A 157 -15.33 -14.39 -6.76
N ARG A 158 -15.35 -15.25 -5.75
CA ARG A 158 -15.77 -16.66 -5.88
C ARG A 158 -16.99 -16.88 -5.00
N GLN A 159 -18.18 -16.79 -5.58
CA GLN A 159 -19.38 -17.33 -4.94
C GLN A 159 -19.70 -18.68 -5.58
N TYR A 160 -20.04 -19.65 -4.72
CA TYR A 160 -20.62 -21.00 -4.95
C TYR A 160 -19.68 -22.21 -5.18
N GLN A 161 -19.34 -22.94 -4.10
CA GLN A 161 -19.90 -24.26 -3.68
C GLN A 161 -19.09 -24.82 -2.46
N PRO A 162 -19.68 -25.66 -1.58
CA PRO A 162 -19.30 -25.78 -0.17
C PRO A 162 -18.38 -26.97 0.16
N ASN A 163 -17.88 -26.96 1.42
CA ASN A 163 -17.13 -27.99 2.15
C ASN A 163 -15.59 -27.98 2.03
N ARG A 164 -14.96 -27.22 2.92
CA ARG A 164 -14.08 -27.77 3.98
C ARG A 164 -13.73 -26.68 5.00
N VAL A 165 -14.07 -26.96 6.25
CA VAL A 165 -13.74 -26.19 7.45
C VAL A 165 -12.24 -26.33 7.70
N TYR A 166 -11.55 -25.20 7.89
CA TYR A 166 -10.32 -25.15 8.69
C TYR A 166 -10.35 -23.85 9.50
N ASN A 167 -10.36 -24.03 10.81
CA ASN A 167 -10.28 -22.99 11.83
C ASN A 167 -8.80 -22.70 12.10
N ALA A 168 -8.39 -21.44 12.02
CA ALA A 168 -7.21 -20.91 12.69
C ALA A 168 -7.32 -19.39 12.80
N SER A 169 -7.82 -18.92 13.94
CA SER A 169 -7.71 -17.55 14.42
C SER A 169 -6.27 -17.29 14.87
N HIS A 170 -5.59 -16.26 14.35
CA HIS A 170 -4.42 -15.62 14.97
C HIS A 170 -4.28 -14.16 14.48
N ASN A 171 -3.83 -13.29 15.40
CA ASN A 171 -3.99 -11.83 15.43
C ASN A 171 -3.19 -11.05 14.36
N PHE A 172 -3.86 -10.11 13.66
CA PHE A 172 -3.29 -9.27 12.59
C PHE A 172 -2.77 -7.89 13.05
N GLU A 173 -3.03 -7.47 14.29
CA GLU A 173 -2.45 -6.24 14.86
C GLU A 173 -0.92 -6.31 15.00
N GLN A 174 -0.34 -7.52 14.94
CA GLN A 174 1.09 -7.72 15.06
C GLN A 174 1.87 -7.48 13.77
N GLU A 175 1.26 -7.60 12.58
CA GLU A 175 2.00 -7.59 11.29
C GLU A 175 2.18 -6.19 10.68
N HIS A 176 1.22 -5.27 10.90
CA HIS A 176 1.35 -3.88 10.47
C HIS A 176 2.31 -3.09 11.40
N GLU A 177 2.30 -3.40 12.69
CA GLU A 177 3.28 -2.94 13.70
C GLU A 177 4.66 -3.65 13.57
N MET A 178 4.74 -4.83 12.93
CA MET A 178 6.02 -5.49 12.64
C MET A 178 6.74 -4.91 11.41
N PHE A 179 6.09 -4.15 10.53
CA PHE A 179 6.79 -3.54 9.38
C PHE A 179 7.36 -2.17 9.72
N LEU A 180 6.62 -1.32 10.44
CA LEU A 180 7.16 -0.06 10.98
C LEU A 180 7.97 -0.27 12.27
N GLY A 181 7.63 -1.27 13.08
CA GLY A 181 8.38 -1.66 14.28
C GLY A 181 9.42 -2.78 14.06
N GLY A 182 9.50 -3.40 12.88
CA GLY A 182 10.52 -4.40 12.54
C GLY A 182 11.89 -3.78 12.23
N LEU A 183 11.89 -2.57 11.65
CA LEU A 183 13.09 -1.74 11.57
C LEU A 183 13.60 -1.37 12.99
N GLY A 184 12.67 -1.13 13.93
CA GLY A 184 12.99 -0.85 15.33
C GLY A 184 13.40 -2.09 16.15
N ARG A 185 12.85 -3.27 15.86
CA ARG A 185 13.16 -4.54 16.57
C ARG A 185 14.44 -5.23 16.07
N ALA A 186 14.80 -5.09 14.80
CA ALA A 186 16.12 -5.53 14.31
C ALA A 186 17.27 -4.75 14.99
N LEU A 187 17.03 -3.47 15.34
CA LEU A 187 17.97 -2.66 16.11
C LEU A 187 17.85 -2.88 17.63
N GLY A 188 16.66 -3.20 18.15
CA GLY A 188 16.42 -3.51 19.56
C GLY A 188 16.89 -4.89 20.03
N ASN A 189 16.92 -5.91 19.16
CA ASN A 189 17.39 -7.25 19.53
C ASN A 189 18.91 -7.38 19.56
N ILE A 190 19.66 -6.47 18.93
CA ILE A 190 21.11 -6.33 19.15
C ILE A 190 21.40 -5.76 20.55
N GLY A 191 20.48 -4.94 21.11
CA GLY A 191 20.58 -4.43 22.48
C GLY A 191 20.18 -5.43 23.57
N LYS A 192 19.23 -6.34 23.30
CA LYS A 192 18.72 -7.30 24.30
C LYS A 192 19.54 -8.58 24.42
N SER A 193 20.31 -8.97 23.40
CA SER A 193 21.28 -10.07 23.51
C SER A 193 22.53 -9.72 24.35
N VAL A 194 22.76 -8.43 24.65
CA VAL A 194 23.88 -7.98 25.50
C VAL A 194 23.45 -7.83 26.98
N ALA A 195 22.15 -7.63 27.26
CA ALA A 195 21.63 -7.50 28.62
C ALA A 195 21.31 -8.85 29.32
N GLY A 196 21.27 -9.96 28.57
CA GLY A 196 20.94 -11.30 29.08
C GLY A 196 22.14 -12.16 29.51
N VAL A 197 23.38 -11.66 29.41
CA VAL A 197 24.61 -12.40 29.78
C VAL A 197 25.28 -11.75 30.99
N ALA A 198 24.49 -11.44 32.03
CA ALA A 198 24.99 -10.88 33.27
C ALA A 198 24.47 -11.67 34.50
N THR A 199 24.43 -13.01 34.41
CA THR A 199 24.26 -13.85 35.62
C THR A 199 24.70 -15.29 35.39
N PHE A 200 25.93 -15.51 34.93
CA PHE A 200 26.63 -16.77 35.18
C PHE A 200 28.08 -16.45 35.52
N GLY A 201 28.35 -16.44 36.83
CA GLY A 201 29.71 -16.39 37.33
C GLY A 201 30.38 -17.71 37.02
N LEU A 202 31.44 -17.69 36.21
CA LEU A 202 32.47 -18.71 36.17
C LEU A 202 33.76 -18.05 35.71
N THR A 203 34.74 -18.12 36.61
CA THR A 203 36.15 -17.79 36.42
C THR A 203 36.66 -18.27 35.07
N ASN A 204 37.17 -17.37 34.23
CA ASN A 204 38.06 -17.80 33.17
C ASN A 204 39.26 -16.87 32.99
N LYS A 205 40.41 -17.51 33.08
CA LYS A 205 41.75 -16.95 33.06
C LYS A 205 42.03 -16.40 31.67
N VAL A 206 42.47 -15.14 31.67
CA VAL A 206 42.72 -14.30 30.50
C VAL A 206 43.75 -14.93 29.56
N ILE A 207 43.32 -15.29 28.35
CA ILE A 207 44.20 -15.48 27.19
C ILE A 207 44.04 -14.21 26.33
N LYS A 208 44.95 -13.25 26.51
CA LYS A 208 45.09 -12.08 25.61
C LYS A 208 45.72 -12.55 24.31
N THR A 209 44.89 -12.81 23.31
CA THR A 209 45.32 -12.88 21.91
C THR A 209 44.69 -11.72 21.15
N ALA A 210 45.12 -11.48 19.91
CA ALA A 210 44.91 -10.29 19.09
C ALA A 210 43.45 -9.85 18.79
N ASP A 211 42.48 -10.37 19.53
CA ASP A 211 41.03 -10.27 19.39
C ASP A 211 40.40 -9.07 20.16
N ASP A 212 41.17 -8.38 21.01
CA ASP A 212 40.65 -7.28 21.85
C ASP A 212 40.32 -6.00 21.04
N LYS A 213 41.10 -5.69 19.99
CA LYS A 213 40.85 -4.51 19.14
C LYS A 213 39.61 -4.67 18.25
N ASP A 214 39.37 -5.88 17.75
CA ASP A 214 38.20 -6.17 16.93
C ASP A 214 36.92 -6.17 17.77
N ARG A 215 37.00 -6.61 19.04
CA ARG A 215 35.91 -6.47 20.01
C ARG A 215 35.62 -5.01 20.37
N GLU A 216 36.64 -4.18 20.56
CA GLU A 216 36.46 -2.73 20.81
C GLU A 216 35.80 -2.04 19.61
N LYS A 217 36.21 -2.40 18.38
CA LYS A 217 35.60 -1.87 17.16
C LYS A 217 34.14 -2.31 17.01
N ALA A 218 33.84 -3.59 17.21
CA ALA A 218 32.47 -4.11 17.16
C ALA A 218 31.57 -3.48 18.23
N ALA A 219 32.10 -3.23 19.44
CA ALA A 219 31.38 -2.54 20.51
C ALA A 219 31.06 -1.08 20.13
N LYS A 220 32.01 -0.35 19.53
CA LYS A 220 31.78 1.02 19.03
C LYS A 220 30.74 1.07 17.91
N GLU A 221 30.82 0.15 16.95
CA GLU A 221 29.83 0.05 15.86
C GLU A 221 28.43 -0.28 16.40
N THR A 222 28.33 -1.17 17.38
CA THR A 222 27.07 -1.51 18.06
C THR A 222 26.49 -0.29 18.79
N ALA A 223 27.33 0.48 19.50
CA ALA A 223 26.88 1.69 20.19
C ALA A 223 26.35 2.74 19.20
N VAL A 224 27.04 2.96 18.07
CA VAL A 224 26.58 3.89 17.01
C VAL A 224 25.23 3.42 16.43
N GLN A 225 25.06 2.13 16.18
CA GLN A 225 23.79 1.58 15.69
C GLN A 225 22.65 1.75 16.72
N GLN A 226 22.92 1.57 18.00
CA GLN A 226 21.93 1.78 19.06
C GLN A 226 21.54 3.25 19.19
N THR A 227 22.48 4.18 19.09
CA THR A 227 22.19 5.63 19.09
C THR A 227 21.35 6.02 17.88
N ALA A 228 21.71 5.57 16.67
CA ALA A 228 20.93 5.84 15.46
C ALA A 228 19.51 5.26 15.53
N ALA A 229 19.35 4.07 16.13
CA ALA A 229 18.04 3.47 16.35
C ALA A 229 17.16 4.28 17.32
N ALA A 230 17.75 4.79 18.40
CA ALA A 230 17.07 5.63 19.38
C ALA A 230 16.64 6.96 18.77
N GLU A 231 17.50 7.60 17.98
CA GLU A 231 17.18 8.83 17.24
C GLU A 231 16.04 8.61 16.24
N LEU A 232 16.06 7.51 15.48
CA LEU A 232 14.98 7.18 14.55
C LEU A 232 13.64 6.94 15.27
N ALA A 233 13.68 6.25 16.42
CA ALA A 233 12.48 6.03 17.24
C ALA A 233 11.91 7.35 17.77
N GLN A 234 12.77 8.29 18.19
CA GLN A 234 12.37 9.61 18.65
C GLN A 234 11.81 10.47 17.51
N GLN A 235 12.40 10.43 16.31
CA GLN A 235 11.85 11.12 15.15
C GLN A 235 10.49 10.55 14.74
N THR A 236 10.34 9.23 14.80
CA THR A 236 9.08 8.55 14.46
C THR A 236 7.97 8.95 15.44
N SER A 237 8.24 8.99 16.74
CA SER A 237 7.25 9.40 17.74
C SER A 237 6.87 10.88 17.59
N LEU A 238 7.82 11.75 17.24
CA LEU A 238 7.56 13.16 16.96
C LEU A 238 6.61 13.34 15.75
N VAL A 239 6.86 12.61 14.66
CA VAL A 239 5.99 12.66 13.46
C VAL A 239 4.58 12.16 13.78
N GLN A 240 4.45 11.07 14.56
CA GLN A 240 3.14 10.57 15.00
C GLN A 240 2.39 11.59 15.86
N GLN A 241 3.10 12.29 16.75
CA GLN A 241 2.50 13.34 17.57
C GLN A 241 2.03 14.51 16.70
N GLN A 242 2.86 14.99 15.77
CA GLN A 242 2.49 16.05 14.83
C GLN A 242 1.25 15.69 13.99
N GLN A 243 1.12 14.43 13.58
CA GLN A 243 -0.07 13.95 12.86
C GLN A 243 -1.33 13.97 13.72
N LYS A 244 -1.22 13.56 15.00
CA LYS A 244 -2.34 13.64 15.95
C LYS A 244 -2.77 15.08 16.19
N ASP A 245 -1.81 15.97 16.38
CA ASP A 245 -2.08 17.40 16.60
C ASP A 245 -2.72 18.06 15.38
N ALA A 246 -2.23 17.74 14.17
CA ALA A 246 -2.82 18.21 12.92
C ALA A 246 -4.26 17.72 12.73
N LEU A 247 -4.56 16.47 13.07
CA LEU A 247 -5.92 15.93 13.02
C LEU A 247 -6.84 16.62 14.04
N ALA A 248 -6.36 16.85 15.26
CA ALA A 248 -7.11 17.57 16.29
C ALA A 248 -7.42 19.02 15.86
N ALA A 249 -6.46 19.71 15.25
CA ALA A 249 -6.64 21.05 14.72
C ALA A 249 -7.67 21.09 13.57
N GLN A 250 -7.66 20.10 12.68
CA GLN A 250 -8.68 19.98 11.62
C GLN A 250 -10.08 19.77 12.20
N GLN A 251 -10.21 18.91 13.22
CA GLN A 251 -11.50 18.67 13.88
C GLN A 251 -12.02 19.92 14.60
N LEU A 252 -11.14 20.71 15.22
CA LEU A 252 -11.51 21.97 15.83
C LEU A 252 -12.01 22.98 14.78
N ALA A 253 -11.29 23.13 13.66
CA ALA A 253 -11.68 24.03 12.58
C ALA A 253 -13.05 23.66 11.97
N VAL A 254 -13.36 22.37 11.85
CA VAL A 254 -14.69 21.91 11.40
C VAL A 254 -15.77 22.31 12.40
N LYS A 255 -15.56 22.10 13.71
CA LYS A 255 -16.52 22.50 14.74
C LYS A 255 -16.75 24.02 14.79
N GLU A 256 -15.70 24.82 14.62
CA GLU A 256 -15.81 26.28 14.55
C GLU A 256 -16.63 26.72 13.33
N ALA A 257 -16.43 26.07 12.17
CA ALA A 257 -17.22 26.33 10.98
C ALA A 257 -18.70 25.97 11.16
N GLU A 258 -19.00 24.84 11.82
CA GLU A 258 -20.36 24.41 12.15
C GLU A 258 -21.06 25.41 13.11
N LEU A 259 -20.37 25.86 14.16
CA LEU A 259 -20.89 26.86 15.10
C LEU A 259 -21.19 28.19 14.41
N LYS A 260 -20.29 28.63 13.52
CA LYS A 260 -20.49 29.86 12.73
C LYS A 260 -21.71 29.74 11.81
N ALA A 261 -21.85 28.61 11.11
CA ALA A 261 -23.00 28.35 10.25
C ALA A 261 -24.33 28.30 11.02
N ALA A 262 -24.33 27.74 12.24
CA ALA A 262 -25.48 27.74 13.13
C ALA A 262 -25.86 29.17 13.58
N SER A 263 -24.89 29.97 14.00
CA SER A 263 -25.11 31.38 14.39
C SER A 263 -25.67 32.23 13.24
N ASP A 264 -25.14 32.05 12.02
CA ASP A 264 -25.63 32.78 10.85
C ASP A 264 -27.07 32.39 10.49
N LYS A 265 -27.46 31.12 10.72
CA LYS A 265 -28.83 30.65 10.54
C LYS A 265 -29.79 31.27 11.55
N GLU A 266 -29.39 31.39 12.82
CA GLU A 266 -30.16 32.07 13.86
C GLU A 266 -30.33 33.57 13.58
N LYS A 267 -29.26 34.26 13.16
CA LYS A 267 -29.32 35.66 12.76
C LYS A 267 -30.31 35.86 11.61
N LYS A 268 -30.24 35.04 10.55
CA LYS A 268 -31.19 35.09 9.44
C LYS A 268 -32.65 34.88 9.89
N LYS A 269 -32.88 33.96 10.83
CA LYS A 269 -34.20 33.74 11.43
C LYS A 269 -34.69 35.00 12.16
N LEU A 270 -33.82 35.66 12.94
CA LEU A 270 -34.14 36.90 13.65
C LEU A 270 -34.45 38.05 12.69
N TYR A 271 -33.65 38.21 11.64
CA TYR A 271 -33.88 39.21 10.57
C TYR A 271 -35.21 38.97 9.85
N TRP A 272 -35.58 37.72 9.59
CA TRP A 272 -36.86 37.39 8.95
C TRP A 272 -38.05 37.75 9.85
N ILE A 273 -37.95 37.47 11.15
CA ILE A 273 -38.96 37.87 12.14
C ILE A 273 -39.11 39.40 12.17
N MET A 274 -38.00 40.14 12.17
CA MET A 274 -38.04 41.61 12.22
C MET A 274 -38.47 42.26 10.89
N GLY A 275 -38.04 41.72 9.75
CA GLY A 275 -38.29 42.31 8.42
C GLY A 275 -39.55 41.85 7.69
N GLY A 276 -40.09 40.66 8.00
CA GLY A 276 -41.20 40.04 7.26
C GLY A 276 -42.62 40.38 7.71
N GLY A 277 -42.78 41.24 8.72
CA GLY A 277 -44.09 41.61 9.29
C GLY A 277 -44.13 41.66 10.81
N GLY A 278 -43.11 41.14 11.51
CA GLY A 278 -43.01 41.24 12.97
C GLY A 278 -42.80 42.67 13.46
N ALA A 279 -42.12 43.54 12.71
CA ALA A 279 -42.06 44.97 13.04
C ALA A 279 -43.44 45.63 13.05
N ALA A 280 -44.32 45.28 12.10
CA ALA A 280 -45.69 45.78 12.10
C ALA A 280 -46.50 45.26 13.29
N LEU A 281 -46.34 43.99 13.66
CA LEU A 281 -46.98 43.41 14.85
C LEU A 281 -46.49 44.05 16.16
N LEU A 282 -45.18 44.31 16.27
CA LEU A 282 -44.58 44.93 17.45
C LEU A 282 -45.03 46.39 17.60
N ILE A 283 -45.14 47.13 16.49
CA ILE A 283 -45.69 48.49 16.46
C ILE A 283 -47.17 48.47 16.88
N VAL A 284 -47.98 47.52 16.39
CA VAL A 284 -49.39 47.40 16.79
C VAL A 284 -49.53 47.09 18.28
N ILE A 285 -48.70 46.21 18.84
CA ILE A 285 -48.71 45.90 20.28
C ILE A 285 -48.33 47.12 21.11
N ILE A 286 -47.31 47.89 20.71
CA ILE A 286 -46.91 49.12 21.41
C ILE A 286 -48.04 50.16 21.36
N ILE A 287 -48.67 50.37 20.20
CA ILE A 287 -49.80 51.29 20.05
C ILE A 287 -50.96 50.88 20.98
N LEU A 288 -51.34 49.60 20.99
CA LEU A 288 -52.41 49.09 21.86
C LEU A 288 -52.11 49.26 23.36
N PHE A 289 -50.83 49.22 23.76
CA PHE A 289 -50.42 49.47 25.14
C PHE A 289 -50.45 50.95 25.51
N MET A 290 -50.10 51.84 24.58
CA MET A 290 -50.11 53.29 24.82
C MET A 290 -51.51 53.89 24.84
N THR A 291 -52.47 53.29 24.13
CA THR A 291 -53.87 53.78 24.09
C THR A 291 -54.75 53.29 25.25
N LYS A 292 -54.22 52.49 26.18
CA LYS A 292 -54.98 51.92 27.30
C LYS A 292 -54.92 52.72 28.61
N LYS A 293 -54.58 54.01 28.53
CA LYS A 293 -54.65 54.96 29.66
C LYS A 293 -56.00 55.66 29.74
#